data_AF-A0A9X0WE30-F1
#
_entry.id   AF-A0A9X0WE30-F1
#
_cell.length_a   1.000
_cell.length_b   1.000
_cell.length_c   1.000
_cell.angle_alpha   90.00
_cell.angle_beta   90.00
_cell.angle_gamma   90.00
#
_symmetry.space_group_name_H-M   'P 1'
#
loop_
_entity.id
_entity.type
_entity.pdbx_description
1 polymer ?
#
loop_
_entity_poly.entity_id
_entity_poly.type
_entity_poly.pdbx_seq_one_letter_code
_entity_poly.pdbx_strand_id
1 'polypeptide(L)'
;MRALTDTHILLWALMAPDRLGISSRALLESPDHEIFFSAANIWEIAIKRALERPDFDVEPDVVYRADPFDRLLIAQAQSEPMRLITADPLFARYGVELFPA
;
A
#
# COMPACT_ATOMS: atom_id res chain seq x y z
N MET A 1 8.09 -15.86 4.20
CA MET A 1 7.65 -15.27 2.90
C MET A 1 7.90 -13.77 2.92
N ARG A 2 8.20 -13.14 1.78
CA ARG A 2 8.35 -11.68 1.68
C ARG A 2 7.05 -11.06 1.15
N ALA A 3 6.53 -10.04 1.83
CA ALA A 3 5.30 -9.36 1.44
C ALA A 3 5.47 -7.84 1.47
N LEU A 4 4.86 -7.15 0.51
CA LEU A 4 4.83 -5.68 0.43
C LEU A 4 3.43 -5.20 0.80
N THR A 5 3.34 -4.22 1.69
CA THR A 5 2.06 -3.60 2.07
C THR A 5 1.72 -2.43 1.17
N ASP A 6 0.43 -2.30 0.87
CA ASP A 6 -0.16 -1.06 0.37
C ASP A 6 -0.38 -0.06 1.54
N THR A 7 -0.53 1.22 1.24
CA THR A 7 -0.64 2.34 2.19
C THR A 7 -1.81 2.14 3.16
N HIS A 8 -2.98 1.70 2.67
CA HIS A 8 -4.13 1.44 3.54
C HIS A 8 -3.87 0.33 4.55
N ILE A 9 -3.13 -0.72 4.16
CA ILE A 9 -2.82 -1.87 5.01
C ILE A 9 -1.81 -1.47 6.09
N LEU A 10 -0.80 -0.68 5.72
CA LEU A 10 0.14 -0.10 6.66
C LEU A 10 -0.58 0.78 7.71
N LEU A 11 -1.50 1.64 7.27
CA LEU A 11 -2.27 2.51 8.17
C LEU A 11 -3.20 1.72 9.09
N TRP A 12 -3.86 0.67 8.58
CA TRP A 12 -4.69 -0.19 9.42
C TRP A 12 -3.84 -0.95 10.44
N ALA A 13 -2.72 -1.54 10.05
CA ALA A 13 -1.83 -2.24 10.98
C ALA A 13 -1.36 -1.35 12.13
N LEU A 14 -1.09 -0.07 11.86
CA LEU A 14 -0.58 0.88 12.86
C LEU A 14 -1.67 1.52 13.73
N MET A 15 -2.85 1.80 13.18
CA MET A 15 -3.83 2.68 13.83
C MET A 15 -5.21 2.06 14.03
N ALA A 16 -5.56 1.02 13.27
CA ALA A 16 -6.88 0.40 13.29
C ALA A 16 -6.81 -1.08 12.89
N PRO A 17 -6.06 -1.92 13.64
CA PRO A 17 -5.73 -3.27 13.21
C PRO A 17 -6.97 -4.17 13.13
N ASP A 18 -8.08 -3.78 13.77
CA ASP A 18 -9.37 -4.49 13.71
C ASP A 18 -10.03 -4.39 12.33
N ARG A 19 -9.53 -3.51 11.44
CA ARG A 19 -9.96 -3.43 10.04
C ARG A 19 -9.28 -4.46 9.14
N LEU A 20 -8.22 -5.11 9.61
CA LEU A 20 -7.52 -6.17 8.87
C LEU A 20 -8.31 -7.48 8.97
N GLY A 21 -8.37 -8.24 7.88
CA GLY A 21 -8.86 -9.61 7.92
C GLY A 21 -8.01 -10.49 8.83
N ILE A 22 -8.62 -11.54 9.40
CA ILE A 22 -7.95 -12.46 10.33
C ILE A 22 -6.67 -13.05 9.71
N SER A 23 -6.72 -13.45 8.45
CA SER A 23 -5.57 -14.02 7.72
C SER A 23 -4.46 -13.00 7.49
N SER A 24 -4.79 -11.75 7.17
CA SER A 24 -3.82 -10.67 6.93
C SER A 24 -3.14 -10.24 8.21
N ARG A 25 -3.90 -10.13 9.30
CA ARG A 25 -3.36 -9.86 10.62
C ARG A 25 -2.40 -10.96 11.06
N ALA A 26 -2.81 -12.22 10.96
CA ALA A 26 -1.96 -13.36 11.30
C ALA A 26 -0.68 -13.40 10.45
N LEU A 27 -0.77 -13.02 9.17
CA LEU A 27 0.40 -12.91 8.29
C LEU A 27 1.35 -11.80 8.73
N LEU A 28 0.82 -10.62 9.10
CA LEU A 28 1.60 -9.45 9.52
C LEU A 28 2.26 -9.64 10.90
N GLU A 29 1.61 -10.38 11.80
CA GLU A 29 2.09 -10.64 13.16
C GLU A 29 3.04 -11.85 13.24
N SER A 30 3.14 -12.65 12.16
CA SER A 30 4.00 -13.84 12.14
C SER A 30 5.49 -13.48 12.00
N PRO A 31 6.37 -14.02 12.86
CA PRO A 31 7.81 -13.82 12.74
C PRO A 31 8.45 -14.56 11.56
N ASP A 32 7.72 -15.48 10.92
CA ASP A 32 8.22 -16.27 9.77
C ASP A 32 8.07 -15.53 8.43
N HIS A 33 7.51 -14.31 8.47
CA HIS A 33 7.32 -13.45 7.31
C HIS A 33 8.13 -12.17 7.43
N GLU A 34 8.77 -11.78 6.33
CA GLU A 34 9.41 -10.48 6.21
C GLU A 34 8.41 -9.52 5.55
N ILE A 35 7.94 -8.55 6.33
CA ILE A 35 7.00 -7.53 5.89
C ILE A 35 7.76 -6.27 5.49
N PHE A 36 7.57 -5.85 4.24
CA PHE A 36 8.12 -4.64 3.67
C PHE A 36 7.03 -3.59 3.48
N PHE A 37 7.40 -2.33 3.59
CA PHE A 37 6.64 -1.20 3.06
C PHE A 37 7.56 -0.38 2.17
N SER A 38 7.01 0.29 1.17
CA SER A 38 7.77 1.12 0.26
C SER A 38 7.96 2.52 0.82
N ALA A 39 9.07 3.17 0.46
CA ALA A 39 9.24 4.60 0.68
C ALA A 39 8.12 5.41 -0.02
N ALA A 40 7.53 4.87 -1.10
CA ALA A 40 6.38 5.44 -1.79
C ALA A 40 5.16 5.59 -0.86
N ASN A 41 4.90 4.62 0.03
CA ASN A 41 3.79 4.71 0.99
C ASN A 41 3.95 5.93 1.93
N ILE A 42 5.19 6.19 2.38
CA ILE A 42 5.49 7.32 3.27
C ILE A 42 5.30 8.66 2.54
N TRP A 43 5.72 8.73 1.28
CA TRP A 43 5.54 9.92 0.44
C TRP A 43 4.05 10.19 0.16
N GLU A 44 3.27 9.16 -0.15
CA GLU A 44 1.83 9.26 -0.36
C GLU A 44 1.13 9.83 0.89
N ILE A 45 1.44 9.30 2.08
CA ILE A 45 0.89 9.80 3.35
C ILE A 45 1.27 11.26 3.58
N ALA A 46 2.54 11.62 3.36
CA ALA A 46 3.01 12.98 3.53
C ALA A 46 2.33 13.97 2.57
N ILE A 47 2.12 13.58 1.31
CA ILE A 47 1.47 14.40 0.28
C ILE A 47 -0.03 14.53 0.55
N LYS A 48 -0.74 13.43 0.87
CA LYS A 48 -2.17 13.50 1.21
C LYS A 48 -2.42 14.40 2.42
N ARG A 49 -1.58 14.30 3.45
CA ARG A 49 -1.62 15.23 4.60
C ARG A 49 -1.30 16.68 4.21
N ALA A 50 -0.41 16.89 3.24
CA ALA A 50 -0.07 18.23 2.75
C ALA A 50 -1.16 18.83 1.84
N LEU A 51 -1.87 18.01 1.07
CA LEU A 51 -3.02 18.41 0.24
C LEU A 51 -4.21 18.86 1.08
N GLU A 52 -4.41 18.26 2.25
CA GLU A 52 -5.39 18.73 3.25
C GLU A 52 -4.93 20.02 3.97
N ARG A 53 -3.82 20.64 3.56
CA ARG A 53 -3.46 21.97 4.05
C ARG A 53 -4.29 23.03 3.32
N PRO A 54 -4.85 24.00 4.06
CA PRO A 54 -5.70 25.04 3.49
C PRO A 54 -5.00 25.99 2.50
N ASP A 55 -3.66 25.96 2.41
CA ASP A 55 -2.84 26.78 1.52
C ASP A 55 -2.25 26.01 0.32
N PHE A 56 -2.61 24.74 0.13
CA PHE A 56 -2.11 23.89 -0.95
C PHE A 56 -3.23 23.55 -1.93
N ASP A 57 -3.40 24.40 -2.95
CA ASP A 57 -4.48 24.30 -3.94
C ASP A 57 -3.97 23.64 -5.23
N VAL A 58 -3.82 22.31 -5.19
CA VAL A 58 -3.53 21.50 -6.38
C VAL A 58 -4.52 20.35 -6.41
N GLU A 59 -5.44 20.37 -7.38
CA GLU A 59 -6.38 19.28 -7.66
C GLU A 59 -5.61 17.98 -7.95
N PRO A 60 -5.66 16.97 -7.06
CA PRO A 60 -4.92 15.72 -7.22
C PRO A 60 -5.27 15.04 -8.55
N ASP A 61 -6.55 15.04 -8.93
CA ASP A 61 -7.07 14.35 -10.11
C ASP A 61 -6.43 14.81 -11.44
N VAL A 62 -5.92 16.05 -11.49
CA VAL A 62 -5.21 16.60 -12.66
C VAL A 62 -3.83 15.97 -12.84
N VAL A 63 -3.21 15.52 -11.74
CA VAL A 63 -1.92 14.81 -11.70
C VAL A 63 -2.13 13.27 -11.72
N TYR A 64 -3.26 12.79 -11.20
CA TYR A 64 -3.54 11.40 -10.79
C TYR A 64 -4.29 10.50 -11.79
N ARG A 65 -4.13 10.68 -13.10
CA ARG A 65 -4.83 9.78 -14.05
C ARG A 65 -4.38 8.31 -13.97
N ALA A 66 -3.34 8.02 -13.19
CA ALA A 66 -3.08 6.77 -12.50
C ALA A 66 -2.22 7.11 -11.29
N ASP A 67 -2.57 6.63 -10.09
CA ASP A 67 -1.82 6.92 -8.88
C ASP A 67 -0.33 6.54 -9.08
N PRO A 68 0.60 7.52 -9.07
CA PRO A 68 2.01 7.24 -9.31
C PRO A 68 2.61 6.37 -8.21
N PHE A 69 2.05 6.38 -7.00
CA PHE A 69 2.52 5.59 -5.87
C PHE A 69 2.11 4.13 -6.01
N ASP A 70 0.87 3.84 -6.44
CA ASP A 70 0.43 2.48 -6.77
C ASP A 70 1.35 1.84 -7.81
N ARG A 71 1.77 2.61 -8.83
CA ARG A 71 2.71 2.14 -9.85
C ARG A 71 4.09 1.82 -9.29
N LEU A 72 4.56 2.56 -8.30
CA LEU A 72 5.83 2.25 -7.63
C LEU A 72 5.71 0.97 -6.81
N LEU A 73 4.59 0.76 -6.11
CA LEU A 73 4.32 -0.47 -5.37
C LEU A 73 4.23 -1.69 -6.30
N ILE A 74 3.52 -1.54 -7.42
CA ILE A 74 3.43 -2.55 -8.48
C ILE A 74 4.81 -2.87 -9.03
N ALA A 75 5.59 -1.85 -9.42
CA ALA A 75 6.92 -2.04 -9.98
C ALA A 75 7.86 -2.74 -8.98
N GLN A 76 7.78 -2.40 -7.69
CA GLN A 76 8.56 -3.04 -6.65
C GLN A 76 8.15 -4.51 -6.46
N ALA A 77 6.85 -4.81 -6.38
CA ALA A 77 6.34 -6.17 -6.26
C ALA A 77 6.56 -7.05 -7.52
N GLN A 78 6.79 -6.43 -8.68
CA GLN A 78 7.20 -7.15 -9.90
C GLN A 78 8.71 -7.39 -9.95
N SER A 79 9.50 -6.42 -9.48
CA SER A 79 10.98 -6.48 -9.53
C SER A 79 11.55 -7.38 -8.44
N GLU A 80 10.83 -7.53 -7.33
CA GLU A 80 11.15 -8.42 -6.23
C GLU A 80 10.09 -9.52 -6.13
N PRO A 81 10.45 -10.77 -5.77
CA PRO A 81 9.49 -11.87 -5.65
C PRO A 81 8.62 -11.71 -4.37
N MET A 82 7.74 -10.71 -4.37
CA MET A 82 6.92 -10.32 -3.23
C MET A 82 5.44 -10.42 -3.56
N ARG A 83 4.66 -10.82 -2.56
CA ARG A 83 3.20 -10.71 -2.61
C ARG A 83 2.78 -9.34 -2.13
N LEU A 84 1.88 -8.69 -2.88
CA LEU A 84 1.30 -7.41 -2.48
C LEU A 84 0.06 -7.65 -1.63
N ILE A 85 0.04 -7.10 -0.41
CA ILE A 85 -1.11 -7.12 0.48
C ILE A 85 -1.90 -5.83 0.23
N THR A 86 -3.10 -5.96 -0.33
CA THR A 86 -4.00 -4.83 -0.61
C THR A 86 -5.46 -5.25 -0.55
N ALA A 87 -6.32 -4.28 -0.22
CA ALA A 87 -7.77 -4.42 -0.32
C ALA A 87 -8.30 -4.06 -1.73
N ASP A 88 -7.46 -3.48 -2.60
CA ASP A 88 -7.86 -3.09 -3.95
C ASP A 88 -7.62 -4.24 -4.96
N PRO A 89 -8.69 -4.83 -5.53
CA PRO A 89 -8.55 -5.90 -6.50
C PRO A 89 -7.97 -5.44 -7.85
N LEU A 90 -7.90 -4.13 -8.14
CA LEU A 90 -7.37 -3.60 -9.40
C LEU A 90 -5.88 -3.90 -9.58
N PHE A 91 -5.12 -4.08 -8.51
CA PHE A 91 -3.70 -4.43 -8.58
C PHE A 91 -3.45 -5.75 -9.32
N ALA A 92 -4.40 -6.70 -9.28
CA ALA A 92 -4.29 -7.96 -10.01
C ALA A 92 -4.14 -7.78 -11.52
N ARG A 93 -4.63 -6.66 -12.08
CA ARG A 93 -4.54 -6.34 -13.52
C ARG A 93 -3.11 -6.12 -13.99
N TYR A 94 -2.18 -5.89 -13.06
CA TYR A 94 -0.77 -5.62 -13.35
C TYR A 94 0.15 -6.83 -13.13
N GLY A 95 -0.41 -8.04 -12.93
CA GLY A 95 0.39 -9.27 -12.87
C GLY A 95 1.24 -9.42 -11.60
N VAL A 96 0.89 -8.71 -10.53
CA VAL A 96 1.44 -8.92 -9.19
C VAL A 96 0.68 -10.02 -8.45
N GLU A 97 1.37 -10.79 -7.61
CA GLU A 97 0.72 -11.80 -6.77
C GLU A 97 0.06 -11.12 -5.57
N LEU A 98 -1.27 -11.21 -5.46
CA LEU A 98 -2.00 -10.58 -4.37
C LEU A 98 -2.13 -11.49 -3.14
N PHE A 99 -2.11 -10.87 -1.97
CA PHE A 99 -2.64 -11.44 -0.74
C PHE A 99 -3.83 -10.58 -0.29
N PRO A 100 -5.02 -11.15 -0.11
CA PRO A 100 -6.21 -10.39 0.28
C PRO A 100 -6.03 -9.79 1.68
N ALA A 101 -6.40 -8.53 1.82
CA ALA A 101 -6.32 -7.75 3.07
C ALA A 101 -7.49 -8.01 4.03
#